data_AF-A0A8C6SGC4-F1
#
_entry.id   AF-A0A8C6SGC4-F1
#
_cell.length_a   1.000
_cell.length_b   1.000
_cell.length_c   1.000
_cell.angle_alpha   90.00
_cell.angle_beta   90.00
_cell.angle_gamma   90.00
#
_symmetry.space_group_name_H-M   'P 1'
#
loop_
_entity.id
_entity.type
_entity.pdbx_description
1 polymer ?
#
loop_
_entity_poly.entity_id
_entity_poly.type
_entity_poly.pdbx_seq_one_letter_code
_entity_poly.pdbx_strand_id
1 'polypeptide(L)'
;MQHTWSLLAWLCALTPGLMGATAGADFRHHRYEDMVRALFAVQSECPYITRIYSIGRSVEGRHLYVLEITDNPGVHEALEPEFKYVGNMHGNEVLGRELLIKFAQFLCEEYRAGNQRITRLIYDTRIHILPSMNPDGYEVAARQGPELNGYLEGRGNAREIDLNRNFPDLNALMYYYEKTNGRNHHLPLPDNWEQQVEPETLAVIKWMQNYNFILSANLHGGAVVANYPFDKSRDPRIRGRNTYAATADDKLFRKLARTYSYAHSWMHKGWNSKATCMNHGLMRDIIEIP
;
A
#
# COMPACT_ATOMS: atom_id res chain seq x y z
N MET A 1 -33.85 40.75 -69.16
CA MET A 1 -33.21 41.20 -67.91
C MET A 1 -32.78 39.94 -67.16
N GLN A 2 -31.67 39.29 -67.52
CA GLN A 2 -30.27 39.55 -67.13
C GLN A 2 -29.99 39.47 -65.61
N HIS A 3 -29.01 38.62 -65.32
CA HIS A 3 -28.36 38.20 -64.08
C HIS A 3 -27.96 39.31 -63.09
N THR A 4 -27.81 38.98 -61.80
CA THR A 4 -26.50 38.75 -61.13
C THR A 4 -26.64 38.43 -59.63
N TRP A 5 -25.61 37.77 -59.11
CA TRP A 5 -25.41 37.26 -57.75
C TRP A 5 -24.98 38.35 -56.76
N SER A 6 -25.20 38.14 -55.46
CA SER A 6 -24.36 38.71 -54.39
C SER A 6 -24.44 37.87 -53.10
N LEU A 7 -23.27 37.36 -52.71
CA LEU A 7 -22.97 36.66 -51.46
C LEU A 7 -23.00 37.63 -50.26
N LEU A 8 -23.36 37.13 -49.07
CA LEU A 8 -22.73 37.56 -47.81
C LEU A 8 -22.94 36.52 -46.70
N ALA A 9 -21.86 36.35 -45.96
CA ALA A 9 -21.55 35.28 -45.03
C ALA A 9 -22.42 35.27 -43.77
N TRP A 10 -22.71 34.07 -43.28
CA TRP A 10 -23.01 33.85 -41.86
C TRP A 10 -22.03 32.83 -41.29
N LEU A 11 -21.25 33.35 -40.34
CA LEU A 11 -20.23 32.68 -39.54
C LEU A 11 -20.83 32.42 -38.14
N CYS A 12 -20.29 31.40 -37.48
CA CYS A 12 -20.35 31.09 -36.05
C CYS A 12 -21.63 30.38 -35.56
N ALA A 13 -21.60 29.06 -35.34
CA ALA A 13 -20.93 28.35 -34.25
C ALA A 13 -21.79 28.32 -32.97
N LEU A 14 -22.39 27.15 -32.67
CA LEU A 14 -22.81 26.71 -31.34
C LEU A 14 -22.99 25.18 -31.38
N THR A 15 -21.90 24.45 -31.59
CA THR A 15 -21.80 23.08 -31.07
C THR A 15 -21.21 23.19 -29.66
N PRO A 16 -21.89 22.75 -28.61
CA PRO A 16 -21.22 22.53 -27.33
C PRO A 16 -20.24 21.39 -27.58
N GLY A 17 -18.97 21.72 -27.66
CA GLY A 17 -17.91 20.73 -27.69
C GLY A 17 -18.02 19.82 -26.48
N LEU A 18 -17.86 18.52 -26.71
CA LEU A 18 -17.42 17.61 -25.66
C LEU A 18 -16.09 18.16 -25.12
N MET A 19 -16.16 18.96 -24.06
CA MET A 19 -15.05 19.06 -23.12
C MET A 19 -15.04 17.74 -22.38
N GLY A 20 -14.32 16.76 -22.95
CA GLY A 20 -13.72 15.72 -22.14
C GLY A 20 -12.82 16.46 -21.14
N ALA A 21 -13.32 16.63 -19.92
CA ALA A 21 -12.47 17.01 -18.81
C ALA A 21 -11.47 15.86 -18.67
N THR A 22 -10.25 16.05 -19.18
CA THR A 22 -9.11 15.35 -18.64
C THR A 22 -9.07 15.76 -17.18
N ALA A 23 -9.63 14.93 -16.30
CA ALA A 23 -9.50 15.13 -14.87
C ALA A 23 -8.00 15.13 -14.59
N GLY A 24 -7.42 16.31 -14.43
CA GLY A 24 -6.04 16.42 -13.99
C GLY A 24 -5.94 15.62 -12.69
N ALA A 25 -4.97 14.71 -12.61
CA ALA A 25 -4.77 13.90 -11.41
C ALA A 25 -4.63 14.84 -10.21
N ASP A 26 -5.66 14.92 -9.37
CA ASP A 26 -5.66 15.72 -8.16
C ASP A 26 -4.73 15.03 -7.15
N PHE A 27 -3.51 15.56 -7.02
CA PHE A 27 -2.51 15.11 -6.06
C PHE A 27 -2.66 15.92 -4.78
N ARG A 28 -3.46 15.39 -3.87
CA ARG A 28 -3.67 15.93 -2.53
C ARG A 28 -3.62 14.84 -1.48
N HIS A 29 -3.38 15.23 -0.24
CA HIS A 29 -3.51 14.33 0.90
C HIS A 29 -4.99 14.06 1.20
N HIS A 30 -5.34 12.79 1.40
CA HIS A 30 -6.70 12.37 1.74
C HIS A 30 -6.80 12.09 3.24
N ARG A 31 -7.53 12.95 3.97
CA ARG A 31 -8.00 12.61 5.33
C ARG A 31 -8.89 11.38 5.32
N TYR A 32 -9.18 10.80 6.48
CA TYR A 32 -9.89 9.54 6.60
C TYR A 32 -11.18 9.51 5.75
N GLU A 33 -12.06 10.51 5.90
CA GLU A 33 -13.31 10.59 5.12
C GLU A 33 -13.07 10.77 3.61
N ASP A 34 -12.02 11.48 3.22
CA ASP A 34 -11.63 11.64 1.82
C ASP A 34 -11.10 10.32 1.22
N MET A 35 -10.29 9.58 1.98
CA MET A 35 -9.77 8.28 1.56
C MET A 35 -10.92 7.29 1.40
N VAL A 36 -11.85 7.24 2.35
CA VAL A 36 -13.04 6.40 2.27
C VAL A 36 -13.83 6.75 1.00
N ARG A 37 -14.15 8.04 0.78
CA ARG A 37 -14.84 8.49 -0.43
C ARG A 37 -14.08 8.11 -1.71
N ALA A 38 -12.75 8.22 -1.74
CA ALA A 38 -11.95 7.85 -2.89
C ALA A 38 -12.01 6.34 -3.19
N LEU A 39 -11.96 5.48 -2.16
CA LEU A 39 -12.12 4.03 -2.35
C LEU A 39 -13.52 3.67 -2.87
N PHE A 40 -14.57 4.22 -2.26
CA PHE A 40 -15.95 3.96 -2.70
C PHE A 40 -16.23 4.51 -4.09
N ALA A 41 -15.57 5.59 -4.52
CA ALA A 41 -15.62 6.07 -5.89
C ALA A 41 -15.05 5.03 -6.87
N VAL A 42 -13.88 4.45 -6.57
CA VAL A 42 -13.29 3.37 -7.39
C VAL A 42 -14.25 2.18 -7.48
N GLN A 43 -14.86 1.77 -6.36
CA GLN A 43 -15.85 0.69 -6.37
C GLN A 43 -17.08 1.03 -7.22
N SER A 44 -17.58 2.26 -7.14
CA SER A 44 -18.72 2.70 -7.94
C SER A 44 -18.42 2.73 -9.44
N GLU A 45 -17.18 3.01 -9.84
CA GLU A 45 -16.77 3.06 -11.24
C GLU A 45 -16.45 1.67 -11.82
N CYS A 46 -15.95 0.76 -10.99
CA CYS A 46 -15.59 -0.60 -11.38
C CYS A 46 -16.26 -1.68 -10.51
N PRO A 47 -17.61 -1.71 -10.41
CA PRO A 47 -18.31 -2.52 -9.40
C PRO A 47 -18.18 -4.03 -9.61
N TYR A 48 -17.94 -4.48 -10.85
CA TYR A 48 -17.83 -5.91 -11.17
C TYR A 48 -16.45 -6.50 -10.88
N ILE A 49 -15.44 -5.65 -10.69
CA ILE A 49 -14.07 -6.09 -10.43
C ILE A 49 -13.54 -5.60 -9.07
N THR A 50 -14.41 -5.07 -8.22
CA THR A 50 -14.00 -4.52 -6.93
C THR A 50 -14.95 -4.87 -5.79
N ARG A 51 -14.40 -4.96 -4.58
CA ARG A 51 -15.17 -5.10 -3.34
C ARG A 51 -14.48 -4.37 -2.20
N ILE A 52 -15.21 -3.51 -1.49
CA ILE A 52 -14.71 -2.90 -0.25
C ILE A 52 -15.18 -3.73 0.94
N TYR A 53 -14.25 -3.96 1.87
CA TYR A 53 -14.56 -4.50 3.18
C TYR A 53 -13.68 -3.86 4.25
N SER A 54 -14.02 -4.07 5.52
CA SER A 54 -13.21 -3.63 6.64
C SER A 54 -12.67 -4.84 7.38
N ILE A 55 -11.37 -4.82 7.73
CA ILE A 55 -10.71 -5.90 8.49
C ILE A 55 -10.81 -5.72 10.00
N GLY A 56 -11.33 -4.57 10.45
CA GLY A 56 -11.40 -4.19 11.85
C GLY A 56 -11.53 -2.68 12.02
N ARG A 57 -11.43 -2.23 13.26
CA ARG A 57 -11.43 -0.81 13.61
C ARG A 57 -10.16 -0.46 14.36
N SER A 58 -9.70 0.77 14.18
CA SER A 58 -8.63 1.38 14.96
C SER A 58 -9.07 1.65 16.40
N VAL A 59 -8.16 2.12 17.24
CA VAL A 59 -8.44 2.52 18.63
C VAL A 59 -9.57 3.57 18.72
N GLU A 60 -9.58 4.56 17.84
CA GLU A 60 -10.62 5.61 17.79
C GLU A 60 -11.85 5.20 16.94
N GLY A 61 -11.96 3.93 16.54
CA GLY A 61 -13.15 3.38 15.89
C GLY A 61 -13.22 3.55 14.37
N ARG A 62 -12.16 4.06 13.72
CA ARG A 62 -12.08 4.18 12.26
C ARG A 62 -11.89 2.81 11.63
N HIS A 63 -12.60 2.54 10.54
CA HIS A 63 -12.46 1.28 9.82
C HIS A 63 -11.10 1.18 9.15
N LEU A 64 -10.48 0.00 9.24
CA LEU A 64 -9.35 -0.36 8.39
C LEU A 64 -9.93 -0.93 7.10
N TYR A 65 -10.13 -0.06 6.11
CA TYR A 65 -10.74 -0.41 4.83
C TYR A 65 -9.73 -1.05 3.87
N VAL A 66 -10.16 -2.14 3.25
CA VAL A 66 -9.47 -2.82 2.16
C VAL A 66 -10.32 -2.73 0.91
N LEU A 67 -9.69 -2.35 -0.21
CA LEU A 67 -10.26 -2.49 -1.54
C LEU A 67 -9.66 -3.75 -2.19
N GLU A 68 -10.52 -4.72 -2.44
CA GLU A 68 -10.22 -5.90 -3.25
C GLU A 68 -10.47 -5.60 -4.72
N ILE A 69 -9.56 -6.05 -5.59
CA ILE A 69 -9.64 -5.92 -7.05
C ILE A 69 -9.26 -7.27 -7.68
N THR A 70 -10.19 -7.87 -8.41
CA THR A 70 -10.12 -9.17 -9.11
C THR A 70 -11.30 -9.24 -10.09
N ASP A 71 -11.30 -10.10 -11.09
CA ASP A 71 -12.47 -10.33 -11.94
C ASP A 71 -13.62 -11.07 -11.24
N ASN A 72 -13.39 -11.66 -10.05
CA ASN A 72 -14.42 -12.34 -9.26
C ASN A 72 -14.45 -11.94 -7.77
N PRO A 73 -14.87 -10.70 -7.44
CA PRO A 73 -14.74 -10.16 -6.10
C PRO A 73 -15.50 -10.96 -5.03
N GLY A 74 -14.82 -11.25 -3.93
CA GLY A 74 -15.36 -11.96 -2.78
C GLY A 74 -15.16 -13.48 -2.80
N VAL A 75 -14.69 -14.05 -3.92
CA VAL A 75 -14.45 -15.49 -4.06
C VAL A 75 -12.96 -15.74 -4.27
N HIS A 76 -12.44 -16.82 -3.69
CA HIS A 76 -11.10 -17.30 -4.00
C HIS A 76 -11.18 -18.34 -5.12
N GLU A 77 -10.37 -18.16 -6.17
CA GLU A 77 -10.27 -19.12 -7.26
C GLU A 77 -9.03 -19.98 -7.13
N ALA A 78 -9.18 -21.29 -7.36
CA ALA A 78 -8.06 -22.21 -7.24
C ALA A 78 -6.93 -21.82 -8.22
N LEU A 79 -5.70 -21.75 -7.71
CA LEU A 79 -4.49 -21.31 -8.43
C LEU A 79 -4.42 -19.81 -8.73
N GLU A 80 -5.40 -19.01 -8.32
CA GLU A 80 -5.30 -17.55 -8.35
C GLU A 80 -4.53 -17.07 -7.10
N PRO A 81 -3.37 -16.41 -7.26
CA PRO A 81 -2.60 -15.91 -6.13
C PRO A 81 -3.28 -14.71 -5.48
N GLU A 82 -3.29 -14.69 -4.15
CA GLU A 82 -3.73 -13.52 -3.39
C GLU A 82 -2.52 -12.63 -3.08
N PHE A 83 -2.61 -11.35 -3.44
CA PHE A 83 -1.57 -10.35 -3.24
C PHE A 83 -2.09 -9.23 -2.36
N LYS A 84 -1.23 -8.65 -1.50
CA LYS A 84 -1.60 -7.46 -0.72
C LYS A 84 -0.58 -6.32 -0.76
N TYR A 85 -1.11 -5.10 -0.80
CA TYR A 85 -0.38 -3.90 -0.40
C TYR A 85 -0.94 -3.34 0.91
N VAL A 86 -0.05 -2.94 1.81
CA VAL A 86 -0.39 -2.23 3.04
C VAL A 86 0.35 -0.89 3.05
N GLY A 87 -0.34 0.19 3.36
CA GLY A 87 0.24 1.51 3.50
C GLY A 87 0.04 2.08 4.89
N ASN A 88 0.89 3.05 5.25
CA ASN A 88 0.62 3.99 6.32
C ASN A 88 0.31 3.30 7.67
N MET A 89 1.11 2.27 8.00
CA MET A 89 1.14 1.71 9.35
C MET A 89 1.77 2.65 10.37
N HIS A 90 2.69 3.52 9.91
CA HIS A 90 3.04 4.73 10.62
C HIS A 90 2.24 5.89 10.03
N GLY A 91 1.44 6.56 10.86
CA GLY A 91 0.48 7.54 10.39
C GLY A 91 1.12 8.75 9.69
N ASN A 92 2.31 9.16 10.10
CA ASN A 92 3.09 10.25 9.48
C ASN A 92 3.86 9.84 8.21
N GLU A 93 3.86 8.56 7.84
CA GLU A 93 4.49 8.07 6.61
C GLU A 93 3.45 8.01 5.48
N VAL A 94 3.12 9.18 4.95
CA VAL A 94 1.90 9.41 4.16
C VAL A 94 1.98 8.93 2.70
N LEU A 95 3.17 8.91 2.08
CA LEU A 95 3.28 8.63 0.63
C LEU A 95 2.63 7.29 0.25
N GLY A 96 2.85 6.23 1.03
CA GLY A 96 2.27 4.91 0.76
C GLY A 96 0.74 4.92 0.72
N ARG A 97 0.09 5.71 1.59
CA ARG A 97 -1.37 5.87 1.61
C ARG A 97 -1.87 6.44 0.29
N GLU A 98 -1.30 7.56 -0.14
CA GLU A 98 -1.73 8.26 -1.34
C GLU A 98 -1.42 7.46 -2.60
N LEU A 99 -0.27 6.79 -2.66
CA LEU A 99 0.08 5.90 -3.77
C LEU A 99 -0.90 4.75 -3.91
N LEU A 100 -1.37 4.16 -2.81
CA LEU A 100 -2.34 3.06 -2.87
C LEU A 100 -3.74 3.51 -3.29
N ILE A 101 -4.17 4.71 -2.89
CA ILE A 101 -5.40 5.31 -3.41
C ILE A 101 -5.28 5.54 -4.93
N LYS A 102 -4.14 6.10 -5.38
CA LYS A 102 -3.88 6.33 -6.82
C LYS A 102 -3.73 5.03 -7.60
N PHE A 103 -3.11 4.02 -7.02
CA PHE A 103 -2.97 2.70 -7.65
C PHE A 103 -4.33 2.05 -7.86
N ALA A 104 -5.24 2.13 -6.87
CA ALA A 104 -6.61 1.65 -7.03
C ALA A 104 -7.36 2.38 -8.17
N GLN A 105 -7.26 3.71 -8.24
CA GLN A 105 -7.83 4.51 -9.33
C GLN A 105 -7.27 4.09 -10.68
N PHE A 106 -5.94 4.00 -10.79
CA PHE A 106 -5.23 3.59 -12.00
C PHE A 106 -5.66 2.20 -12.49
N LEU A 107 -5.78 1.21 -11.60
CA LEU A 107 -6.21 -0.14 -11.97
C LEU A 107 -7.62 -0.13 -12.56
N CYS A 108 -8.55 0.62 -11.98
CA CYS A 108 -9.92 0.75 -12.50
C CYS A 108 -9.95 1.50 -13.85
N GLU A 109 -9.26 2.63 -13.95
CA GLU A 109 -9.19 3.45 -15.17
C GLU A 109 -8.62 2.66 -16.35
N GLU A 110 -7.49 1.99 -16.16
CA GLU A 110 -6.82 1.21 -17.20
C GLU A 110 -7.60 -0.07 -17.57
N TYR A 111 -8.27 -0.70 -16.59
CA TYR A 111 -9.18 -1.80 -16.87
C TYR A 111 -10.33 -1.35 -17.78
N ARG A 112 -10.97 -0.22 -17.45
CA ARG A 112 -12.06 0.36 -18.26
C ARG A 112 -11.59 0.81 -19.64
N ALA A 113 -10.33 1.24 -19.76
CA ALA A 113 -9.71 1.58 -21.04
C ALA A 113 -9.31 0.36 -21.89
N GLY A 114 -9.45 -0.86 -21.36
CA GLY A 114 -9.11 -2.10 -22.07
C GLY A 114 -7.60 -2.38 -22.15
N ASN A 115 -6.80 -1.83 -21.23
CA ASN A 115 -5.37 -2.10 -21.17
C ASN A 115 -5.12 -3.58 -20.85
N GLN A 116 -4.65 -4.32 -21.85
CA GLN A 116 -4.45 -5.77 -21.76
C GLN A 116 -3.53 -6.20 -20.62
N ARG A 117 -2.54 -5.39 -20.25
CA ARG A 117 -1.65 -5.71 -19.12
C ARG A 117 -2.41 -5.66 -17.79
N ILE A 118 -3.27 -4.65 -17.61
CA ILE A 118 -4.04 -4.47 -16.37
C ILE A 118 -5.22 -5.43 -16.31
N THR A 119 -5.93 -5.62 -17.42
CA THR A 119 -6.99 -6.63 -17.52
C THR A 119 -6.47 -8.01 -17.17
N ARG A 120 -5.31 -8.41 -17.71
CA ARG A 120 -4.70 -9.70 -17.37
C ARG A 120 -4.24 -9.76 -15.92
N LEU A 121 -3.67 -8.70 -15.38
CA LEU A 121 -3.27 -8.66 -13.97
C LEU A 121 -4.47 -8.87 -13.03
N ILE A 122 -5.61 -8.24 -13.32
CA ILE A 122 -6.82 -8.35 -12.50
C ILE A 122 -7.47 -9.73 -12.64
N TYR A 123 -7.38 -10.33 -13.83
CA TYR A 123 -7.91 -11.68 -14.11
C TYR A 123 -7.04 -12.80 -13.51
N ASP A 124 -5.72 -12.62 -13.51
CA ASP A 124 -4.76 -13.64 -13.04
C ASP A 124 -4.42 -13.47 -11.54
N THR A 125 -4.98 -12.50 -10.81
CA THR A 125 -4.54 -12.16 -9.43
C THR A 125 -5.62 -11.47 -8.62
N ARG A 126 -5.80 -11.93 -7.37
CA ARG A 126 -6.65 -11.29 -6.38
C ARG A 126 -5.87 -10.27 -5.55
N ILE A 127 -6.05 -8.99 -5.86
CA ILE A 127 -5.29 -7.89 -5.27
C ILE A 127 -6.08 -7.27 -4.11
N HIS A 128 -5.46 -7.15 -2.94
CA HIS A 128 -6.03 -6.47 -1.79
C HIS A 128 -5.20 -5.25 -1.38
N ILE A 129 -5.85 -4.09 -1.30
CA ILE A 129 -5.19 -2.80 -1.02
C ILE A 129 -5.72 -2.26 0.30
N LEU A 130 -4.85 -2.16 1.31
CA LEU A 130 -5.10 -1.48 2.59
C LEU A 130 -4.35 -0.15 2.60
N PRO A 131 -4.96 1.00 2.23
CA PRO A 131 -4.21 2.26 2.11
C PRO A 131 -3.69 2.79 3.45
N SER A 132 -4.38 2.50 4.55
CA SER A 132 -4.01 2.97 5.89
C SER A 132 -4.31 1.92 6.95
N MET A 133 -3.24 1.33 7.48
CA MET A 133 -3.30 0.47 8.66
C MET A 133 -3.44 1.30 9.96
N ASN A 134 -2.91 2.52 10.00
CA ASN A 134 -2.97 3.42 11.15
C ASN A 134 -3.70 4.75 10.82
N PRO A 135 -5.03 4.71 10.63
CA PRO A 135 -5.80 5.90 10.29
C PRO A 135 -5.82 6.92 11.45
N ASP A 136 -5.68 6.49 12.70
CA ASP A 136 -5.68 7.37 13.87
C ASP A 136 -4.40 8.20 13.94
N GLY A 137 -3.24 7.55 13.82
CA GLY A 137 -1.94 8.23 13.75
C GLY A 137 -1.87 9.19 12.57
N TYR A 138 -2.48 8.82 11.43
CA TYR A 138 -2.56 9.71 10.27
C TYR A 138 -3.34 10.99 10.57
N GLU A 139 -4.50 10.93 11.23
CA GLU A 139 -5.27 12.12 11.57
C GLU A 139 -4.53 13.04 12.55
N VAL A 140 -3.68 12.48 13.42
CA VAL A 140 -2.76 13.26 14.26
C VAL A 140 -1.69 13.93 13.41
N ALA A 141 -1.01 13.18 12.53
CA ALA A 141 0.01 13.73 11.63
C ALA A 141 -0.54 14.85 10.73
N ALA A 142 -1.71 14.63 10.13
CA ALA A 142 -2.33 15.56 9.19
C ALA A 142 -2.83 16.88 9.83
N ARG A 143 -2.87 16.99 11.17
CA ARG A 143 -3.19 18.24 11.87
C ARG A 143 -2.01 19.21 11.92
N GLN A 144 -0.77 18.72 11.83
CA GLN A 144 0.42 19.57 11.74
C GLN A 144 0.44 20.36 10.42
N GLY A 145 -0.31 19.92 9.41
CA GLY A 145 -0.36 20.54 8.10
C GLY A 145 0.65 19.92 7.12
N PRO A 146 0.48 20.16 5.81
CA PRO A 146 1.23 19.47 4.76
C PRO A 146 2.73 19.82 4.75
N GLU A 147 3.11 20.96 5.33
CA GLU A 147 4.49 21.45 5.39
C GLU A 147 5.26 20.95 6.64
N LEU A 148 4.55 20.38 7.62
CA LEU A 148 5.12 19.92 8.88
C LEU A 148 4.99 18.41 8.98
N ASN A 149 6.01 17.71 8.48
CA ASN A 149 6.18 16.27 8.69
C ASN A 149 7.15 16.04 9.85
N GLY A 150 6.64 16.13 11.08
CA GLY A 150 7.40 15.72 12.26
C GLY A 150 7.86 14.26 12.16
N TYR A 151 9.07 13.97 12.63
CA TYR A 151 9.66 12.62 12.55
C TYR A 151 8.86 11.57 13.35
N LEU A 152 8.18 11.98 14.42
CA LEU A 152 7.52 11.08 15.38
C LEU A 152 6.02 11.34 15.57
N GLU A 153 5.55 12.57 15.36
CA GLU A 153 4.17 12.92 15.69
C GLU A 153 3.21 12.26 14.69
N GLY A 154 2.27 11.46 15.22
CA GLY A 154 1.38 10.61 14.41
C GLY A 154 2.03 9.32 13.89
N ARG A 155 3.25 8.97 14.31
CA ARG A 155 3.90 7.70 13.93
C ARG A 155 3.20 6.49 14.55
N GLY A 156 2.99 6.51 15.87
CA GLY A 156 2.27 5.46 16.59
C GLY A 156 0.76 5.49 16.33
N ASN A 157 0.04 4.48 16.81
CA ASN A 157 -1.42 4.50 16.82
C ASN A 157 -1.97 5.48 17.88
N ALA A 158 -3.28 5.51 18.12
CA ALA A 158 -3.88 6.44 19.10
C ALA A 158 -3.42 6.21 20.56
N ARG A 159 -2.80 5.06 20.87
CA ARG A 159 -2.16 4.76 22.16
C ARG A 159 -0.65 4.96 22.14
N GLU A 160 -0.14 5.63 21.10
CA GLU A 160 1.28 5.92 20.88
C GLU A 160 2.15 4.67 20.71
N ILE A 161 1.56 3.52 20.36
CA ILE A 161 2.28 2.27 20.11
C ILE A 161 2.77 2.24 18.66
N ASP A 162 4.06 1.93 18.46
CA ASP A 162 4.62 1.64 17.13
C ASP A 162 4.09 0.28 16.65
N LEU A 163 3.16 0.28 15.69
CA LEU A 163 2.54 -0.93 15.16
C LEU A 163 3.56 -1.87 14.50
N ASN A 164 4.66 -1.34 13.96
CA ASN A 164 5.75 -2.15 13.38
C ASN A 164 6.70 -2.73 14.45
N ARG A 165 6.36 -2.57 15.74
CA ARG A 165 6.99 -3.25 16.89
C ARG A 165 5.98 -4.05 17.71
N ASN A 166 4.74 -4.13 17.24
CA ASN A 166 3.63 -4.73 17.98
C ASN A 166 3.24 -6.13 17.49
N PHE A 167 3.78 -6.60 16.36
CA PHE A 167 3.64 -8.00 15.93
C PHE A 167 4.45 -8.96 16.83
N PRO A 168 3.96 -10.18 17.10
CA PRO A 168 4.74 -11.20 17.78
C PRO A 168 6.07 -11.48 17.06
N ASP A 169 7.18 -11.38 17.78
CA ASP A 169 8.52 -11.63 17.23
C ASP A 169 8.78 -13.15 17.13
N LEU A 170 8.61 -13.68 15.92
CA LEU A 170 8.87 -15.08 15.61
C LEU A 170 10.30 -15.31 15.11
N ASN A 171 11.12 -14.27 14.93
CA ASN A 171 12.49 -14.39 14.40
C ASN A 171 13.38 -15.20 15.34
N ALA A 172 13.27 -14.97 16.65
CA ALA A 172 14.06 -15.72 17.64
C ALA A 172 13.76 -17.23 17.58
N LEU A 173 12.48 -17.58 17.41
CA LEU A 173 12.03 -18.95 17.27
C LEU A 173 12.49 -19.56 15.94
N MET A 174 12.41 -18.80 14.85
CA MET A 174 12.92 -19.21 13.54
C MET A 174 14.42 -19.51 13.60
N TYR A 175 15.23 -18.62 14.19
CA TYR A 175 16.67 -18.82 14.32
C TYR A 175 17.04 -20.02 15.20
N TYR A 176 16.19 -20.36 16.17
CA TYR A 176 16.35 -21.59 16.94
C TYR A 176 16.05 -22.83 16.09
N TYR A 177 14.95 -22.83 15.33
CA TYR A 177 14.58 -23.97 14.49
C TYR A 177 15.50 -24.18 13.29
N GLU A 178 16.04 -23.13 12.68
CA GLU A 178 17.08 -23.26 11.66
C GLU A 178 18.32 -24.02 12.19
N LYS A 179 18.70 -23.80 13.45
CA LYS A 179 19.86 -24.48 14.07
C LYS A 179 19.57 -25.92 14.47
N THR A 180 18.31 -26.20 14.82
CA THR A 180 17.88 -27.52 15.32
C THR A 180 17.22 -28.38 14.25
N ASN A 181 17.17 -27.90 13.01
CA ASN A 181 16.44 -28.51 11.90
C ASN A 181 14.96 -28.79 12.24
N GLY A 182 14.35 -27.84 12.95
CA GLY A 182 12.95 -27.87 13.35
C GLY A 182 12.01 -27.27 12.31
N ARG A 183 10.82 -26.87 12.78
CA ARG A 183 9.78 -26.26 11.93
C ARG A 183 10.29 -24.94 11.30
N ASN A 184 10.17 -24.82 9.98
CA ASN A 184 10.67 -23.67 9.21
C ASN A 184 9.56 -22.81 8.57
N HIS A 185 8.29 -23.10 8.83
CA HIS A 185 7.15 -22.32 8.36
C HIS A 185 6.00 -22.32 9.38
N HIS A 186 5.13 -21.31 9.32
CA HIS A 186 3.90 -21.23 10.14
C HIS A 186 4.17 -21.45 11.64
N LEU A 187 5.13 -20.70 12.19
CA LEU A 187 5.46 -20.76 13.61
C LEU A 187 4.23 -20.33 14.44
N PRO A 188 3.92 -21.03 15.54
CA PRO A 188 2.74 -20.71 16.34
C PRO A 188 2.87 -19.32 16.99
N LEU A 189 1.76 -18.59 17.06
CA LEU A 189 1.65 -17.38 17.87
C LEU A 189 1.57 -17.75 19.36
N PRO A 190 2.01 -16.87 20.29
CA PRO A 190 1.82 -17.09 21.73
C PRO A 190 0.34 -17.25 22.10
N ASP A 191 -0.02 -18.11 23.06
CA ASP A 191 -1.43 -18.44 23.39
C ASP A 191 -2.32 -17.22 23.67
N ASN A 192 -1.77 -16.16 24.27
CA ASN A 192 -2.46 -14.93 24.61
C ASN A 192 -2.05 -13.73 23.72
N TRP A 193 -1.67 -13.99 22.47
CA TRP A 193 -1.23 -12.94 21.54
C TRP A 193 -2.32 -11.89 21.28
N GLU A 194 -3.60 -12.30 21.23
CA GLU A 194 -4.72 -11.38 20.96
C GLU A 194 -4.86 -10.28 22.02
N GLN A 195 -4.43 -10.54 23.26
CA GLN A 195 -4.46 -9.55 24.34
C GLN A 195 -3.17 -8.70 24.43
N GLN A 196 -2.14 -9.04 23.65
CA GLN A 196 -0.83 -8.37 23.67
C GLN A 196 -0.64 -7.38 22.52
N VAL A 197 -1.56 -7.37 21.55
CA VAL A 197 -1.46 -6.56 20.34
C VAL A 197 -2.54 -5.48 20.31
N GLU A 198 -2.24 -4.39 19.62
CA GLU A 198 -3.16 -3.29 19.35
C GLU A 198 -4.27 -3.72 18.37
N PRO A 199 -5.44 -3.07 18.38
CA PRO A 199 -6.56 -3.48 17.53
C PRO A 199 -6.23 -3.46 16.04
N GLU A 200 -5.36 -2.55 15.58
CA GLU A 200 -4.88 -2.52 14.19
C GLU A 200 -4.04 -3.76 13.85
N THR A 201 -3.10 -4.12 14.72
CA THR A 201 -2.26 -5.33 14.58
C THR A 201 -3.10 -6.59 14.64
N LEU A 202 -4.07 -6.66 15.58
CA LEU A 202 -5.03 -7.76 15.70
C LEU A 202 -5.80 -7.96 14.39
N ALA A 203 -6.34 -6.87 13.84
CA ALA A 203 -7.10 -6.90 12.59
C ALA A 203 -6.25 -7.41 11.42
N VAL A 204 -4.98 -6.98 11.32
CA VAL A 204 -4.07 -7.42 10.25
C VAL A 204 -3.65 -8.89 10.43
N ILE A 205 -3.37 -9.36 11.65
CA ILE A 205 -3.05 -10.79 11.87
C ILE A 205 -4.25 -11.66 11.50
N LYS A 206 -5.47 -11.30 11.94
CA LYS A 206 -6.69 -12.03 11.56
C LYS A 206 -6.94 -11.98 10.05
N TRP A 207 -6.65 -10.85 9.41
CA TRP A 207 -6.74 -10.71 7.97
C TRP A 207 -5.77 -11.65 7.24
N MET A 208 -4.52 -11.74 7.69
CA MET A 208 -3.53 -12.69 7.16
C MET A 208 -3.90 -14.16 7.39
N GLN A 209 -4.72 -14.47 8.40
CA GLN A 209 -5.25 -15.82 8.63
C GLN A 209 -6.45 -16.16 7.75
N ASN A 210 -7.17 -15.15 7.24
CA ASN A 210 -8.40 -15.32 6.46
C ASN A 210 -8.15 -15.50 4.95
N TYR A 211 -6.96 -15.12 4.48
CA TYR A 211 -6.58 -15.08 3.06
C TYR A 211 -5.20 -15.72 2.91
N ASN A 212 -4.99 -16.49 1.84
CA ASN A 212 -3.72 -17.15 1.58
C ASN A 212 -2.81 -16.24 0.75
N PHE A 213 -2.33 -15.18 1.38
CA PHE A 213 -1.47 -14.20 0.71
C PHE A 213 -0.12 -14.82 0.29
N ILE A 214 0.19 -14.73 -0.99
CA ILE A 214 1.42 -15.30 -1.58
C ILE A 214 2.56 -14.27 -1.62
N LEU A 215 2.23 -13.00 -1.83
CA LEU A 215 3.19 -11.91 -1.86
C LEU A 215 2.57 -10.65 -1.27
N SER A 216 3.39 -9.88 -0.56
CA SER A 216 2.99 -8.65 0.09
C SER A 216 4.06 -7.57 -0.03
N ALA A 217 3.62 -6.32 0.02
CA ALA A 217 4.51 -5.22 0.32
C ALA A 217 3.83 -4.19 1.24
N ASN A 218 4.58 -3.73 2.22
CA ASN A 218 4.16 -2.72 3.17
C ASN A 218 4.99 -1.44 2.98
N LEU A 219 4.31 -0.33 2.77
CA LEU A 219 4.88 0.93 2.28
C LEU A 219 5.15 1.90 3.44
N HIS A 220 6.39 2.33 3.55
CA HIS A 220 6.91 3.20 4.60
C HIS A 220 7.50 4.50 4.04
N GLY A 221 7.73 5.44 4.96
CA GLY A 221 8.35 6.73 4.75
C GLY A 221 9.78 6.82 5.31
N GLY A 222 10.58 7.76 4.84
CA GLY A 222 11.82 8.21 5.51
C GLY A 222 13.14 7.69 4.94
N ALA A 223 13.11 6.77 3.98
CA ALA A 223 14.26 6.34 3.18
C ALA A 223 13.77 5.93 1.77
N VAL A 224 14.68 5.77 0.80
CA VAL A 224 14.36 5.15 -0.51
C VAL A 224 15.12 3.84 -0.63
N VAL A 225 14.45 2.73 -0.31
CA VAL A 225 15.04 1.38 -0.36
C VAL A 225 13.96 0.31 -0.34
N ALA A 226 14.18 -0.79 -1.07
CA ALA A 226 13.39 -2.01 -0.93
C ALA A 226 14.04 -2.90 0.15
N ASN A 227 13.44 -2.90 1.33
CA ASN A 227 13.81 -3.71 2.49
C ASN A 227 13.17 -5.10 2.40
N TYR A 228 13.87 -6.13 2.86
CA TYR A 228 13.37 -7.49 2.84
C TYR A 228 13.83 -8.26 4.09
N PRO A 229 13.13 -9.34 4.48
CA PRO A 229 13.46 -10.14 5.64
C PRO A 229 14.89 -10.71 5.61
N PHE A 230 15.51 -10.95 6.78
CA PHE A 230 14.96 -10.63 8.10
C PHE A 230 15.30 -9.21 8.55
N ASP A 231 14.36 -8.54 9.21
CA ASP A 231 14.60 -7.22 9.82
C ASP A 231 15.40 -7.30 11.13
N LYS A 232 15.28 -8.39 11.90
CA LYS A 232 15.98 -8.56 13.18
C LYS A 232 17.31 -9.28 12.99
N SER A 233 18.41 -8.68 13.46
CA SER A 233 19.73 -9.32 13.49
C SER A 233 19.73 -10.63 14.28
N ARG A 234 20.53 -11.62 13.83
CA ARG A 234 20.75 -12.91 14.52
C ARG A 234 21.55 -12.77 15.83
N ASP A 235 22.35 -11.71 15.97
CA ASP A 235 23.13 -11.42 17.18
C ASP A 235 22.58 -10.18 17.90
N PRO A 236 21.74 -10.36 18.94
CA PRO A 236 21.21 -9.24 19.71
C PRO A 236 22.21 -8.69 20.73
N ARG A 237 23.37 -9.34 20.95
CA ARG A 237 24.30 -9.00 22.05
C ARG A 237 25.26 -7.86 21.69
N ILE A 238 25.37 -7.50 20.42
CA ILE A 238 26.25 -6.42 19.97
C ILE A 238 25.39 -5.21 19.56
N ARG A 239 25.09 -4.35 20.55
CA ARG A 239 24.46 -3.04 20.29
C ARG A 239 25.29 -2.27 19.26
N GLY A 240 24.67 -1.85 18.16
CA GLY A 240 25.30 -1.03 17.12
C GLY A 240 25.92 -1.78 15.93
N ARG A 241 25.86 -3.12 15.88
CA ARG A 241 26.18 -3.88 14.65
C ARG A 241 24.92 -4.45 14.01
N ASN A 242 24.49 -3.82 12.91
CA ASN A 242 23.48 -4.40 12.01
C ASN A 242 24.18 -5.43 11.13
N THR A 243 24.02 -6.73 11.43
CA THR A 243 24.56 -7.81 10.60
C THR A 243 23.50 -8.35 9.66
N TYR A 244 23.93 -8.75 8.47
CA TYR A 244 23.08 -9.42 7.50
C TYR A 244 22.45 -10.68 8.10
N ALA A 245 21.11 -10.78 8.02
CA ALA A 245 20.34 -11.92 8.50
C ALA A 245 19.56 -12.53 7.33
N ALA A 246 20.22 -13.40 6.57
CA ALA A 246 19.63 -14.08 5.41
C ALA A 246 18.45 -14.98 5.82
N THR A 247 17.42 -15.01 4.98
CA THR A 247 16.37 -16.04 4.98
C THR A 247 16.80 -17.26 4.17
N ALA A 248 16.05 -18.36 4.26
CA ALA A 248 16.20 -19.48 3.33
C ALA A 248 15.98 -19.07 1.87
N ASP A 249 15.10 -18.09 1.62
CA ASP A 249 14.71 -17.57 0.30
C ASP A 249 15.45 -16.29 -0.10
N ASP A 250 16.65 -16.05 0.44
CA ASP A 250 17.42 -14.81 0.27
C ASP A 250 17.54 -14.36 -1.21
N LYS A 251 17.82 -15.31 -2.11
CA LYS A 251 17.94 -15.03 -3.55
C LYS A 251 16.63 -14.53 -4.14
N LEU A 252 15.50 -15.09 -3.72
CA LEU A 252 14.17 -14.70 -4.19
C LEU A 252 13.83 -13.31 -3.66
N PHE A 253 13.99 -13.06 -2.37
CA PHE A 253 13.73 -11.74 -1.78
C PHE A 253 14.59 -10.63 -2.40
N ARG A 254 15.88 -10.90 -2.64
CA ARG A 254 16.76 -9.96 -3.35
C ARG A 254 16.29 -9.70 -4.78
N LYS A 255 15.75 -10.72 -5.47
CA LYS A 255 15.16 -10.54 -6.80
C LYS A 255 13.91 -9.67 -6.72
N LEU A 256 12.99 -9.94 -5.79
CA LEU A 256 11.77 -9.15 -5.59
C LEU A 256 12.10 -7.68 -5.26
N ALA A 257 13.02 -7.44 -4.34
CA ALA A 257 13.49 -6.10 -3.97
C ALA A 257 14.11 -5.35 -5.16
N ARG A 258 14.91 -6.05 -5.98
CA ARG A 258 15.49 -5.47 -7.19
C ARG A 258 14.44 -5.16 -8.25
N THR A 259 13.43 -6.02 -8.44
CA THR A 259 12.34 -5.77 -9.40
C THR A 259 11.69 -4.41 -9.12
N TYR A 260 11.36 -4.14 -7.87
CA TYR A 260 10.79 -2.85 -7.48
C TYR A 260 11.80 -1.71 -7.61
N SER A 261 12.99 -1.86 -7.02
CA SER A 261 14.01 -0.82 -6.99
C SER A 261 14.50 -0.36 -8.37
N TYR A 262 14.58 -1.27 -9.35
CA TYR A 262 15.02 -0.96 -10.71
C TYR A 262 13.88 -0.44 -11.59
N ALA A 263 12.63 -0.80 -11.31
CA ALA A 263 11.47 -0.17 -11.94
C ALA A 263 11.29 1.28 -11.42
N HIS A 264 11.69 1.55 -10.18
CA HIS A 264 11.72 2.89 -9.63
C HIS A 264 12.86 3.73 -10.24
N SER A 265 12.49 4.93 -10.69
CA SER A 265 13.33 5.95 -11.34
C SER A 265 14.66 6.30 -10.65
N TRP A 266 14.76 6.24 -9.31
CA TRP A 266 15.98 6.61 -8.58
C TRP A 266 16.34 5.71 -7.39
N MET A 267 15.48 4.79 -6.95
CA MET A 267 15.80 3.89 -5.83
C MET A 267 17.05 3.03 -6.10
N HIS A 268 17.19 2.48 -7.32
CA HIS A 268 18.35 1.66 -7.71
C HIS A 268 19.70 2.39 -7.66
N LYS A 269 19.70 3.73 -7.61
CA LYS A 269 20.94 4.52 -7.53
C LYS A 269 21.62 4.38 -6.16
N GLY A 270 20.87 3.99 -5.13
CA GLY A 270 21.39 3.77 -3.78
C GLY A 270 21.82 5.04 -3.03
N TRP A 271 21.61 6.24 -3.61
CA TRP A 271 21.99 7.51 -2.98
C TRP A 271 20.77 8.15 -2.31
N ASN A 272 20.68 7.99 -1.00
CA ASN A 272 19.69 8.69 -0.17
C ASN A 272 20.30 10.03 0.27
N SER A 273 20.28 11.05 -0.58
CA SER A 273 20.81 12.38 -0.22
C SER A 273 19.94 13.01 0.86
N LYS A 274 20.55 13.34 2.01
CA LYS A 274 19.90 14.00 3.18
C LYS A 274 19.10 15.27 2.81
N ALA A 275 19.45 15.96 1.73
CA ALA A 275 18.74 17.14 1.24
C ALA A 275 17.46 16.82 0.44
N THR A 276 17.37 15.64 -0.17
CA THR A 276 16.18 15.15 -0.89
C THR A 276 15.21 14.41 0.03
N CYS A 277 15.69 14.00 1.22
CA CYS A 277 14.89 13.34 2.25
C CYS A 277 13.82 14.23 2.89
N MET A 278 14.01 15.55 2.91
CA MET A 278 13.11 16.46 3.62
C MET A 278 11.95 16.98 2.75
N ASN A 279 12.07 16.95 1.42
CA ASN A 279 11.12 17.64 0.52
C ASN A 279 10.22 16.73 -0.32
N HIS A 280 10.46 15.42 -0.38
CA HIS A 280 9.82 14.54 -1.38
C HIS A 280 9.32 13.19 -0.85
N GLY A 281 8.81 13.13 0.38
CA GLY A 281 8.10 11.96 0.93
C GLY A 281 8.70 10.62 0.47
N LEU A 282 9.87 10.24 0.99
CA LEU A 282 10.61 9.09 0.45
C LEU A 282 9.96 7.75 0.83
N MET A 283 10.01 6.76 -0.08
CA MET A 283 9.35 5.45 0.05
C MET A 283 10.34 4.32 0.41
N ARG A 284 10.16 3.73 1.60
CA ARG A 284 10.78 2.45 1.98
C ARG A 284 9.74 1.36 1.81
N ASP A 285 10.01 0.33 1.04
CA ASP A 285 9.07 -0.77 0.87
C ASP A 285 9.61 -2.00 1.58
N ILE A 286 8.83 -2.55 2.51
CA ILE A 286 9.12 -3.84 3.12
C ILE A 286 8.40 -4.89 2.28
N ILE A 287 9.17 -5.66 1.51
CA ILE A 287 8.63 -6.78 0.75
C ILE A 287 8.57 -7.99 1.68
N GLU A 288 7.38 -8.52 1.88
CA GLU A 288 7.13 -9.67 2.73
C GLU A 288 6.57 -10.81 1.88
N ILE A 289 7.04 -12.03 2.12
CA ILE A 289 6.29 -13.24 1.77
C ILE A 289 5.67 -13.67 3.11
N PRO A 290 4.32 -13.65 3.23
CA PRO A 290 3.61 -13.97 4.46
C PRO A 290 3.93 -15.35 5.05
#